data_AF-A0A7Y2PJJ8-F1
#
_entry.id   AF-A0A7Y2PJJ8-F1
#
_cell.length_a   1.000
_cell.length_b   1.000
_cell.length_c   1.000
_cell.angle_alpha   90.00
_cell.angle_beta   90.00
_cell.angle_gamma   90.00
#
_symmetry.space_group_name_H-M   'P 1'
#
loop_
_entity.id
_entity.type
_entity.pdbx_description
1 polymer ?
#
loop_
_entity_poly.entity_id
_entity_poly.type
_entity_poly.pdbx_seq_one_letter_code
_entity_poly.pdbx_strand_id
1 'polypeptide(L)'
;MAFKFRPQIRIPRSLLGRMLLLTLLAILLAQTLSSAIWLSQLRTTQLEGLVTSARSLAYSMNATVTYLRSLPLAYRPMVLDQMRSMGGTRFFVSLNDKPLEMPVLQPTQRKKAVLSAVDQVLRQSLGADVDMTVQFVSPRDLRIFNAGMRLEELPRSWAHFALTLEPVNPPVLVTQIQMAPGEWLYIASLLPEPYTSLEEEGLPAVQLWFIALSSIFLLLFIGL
;
A
#
# COMPACT_ATOMS: atom_id res chain seq x y z
N MET A 1 18.32 -20.51 42.44
CA MET A 1 18.10 -19.24 43.18
C MET A 1 17.12 -18.40 42.36
N ALA A 2 15.83 -18.36 42.74
CA ALA A 2 14.77 -17.77 41.92
C ALA A 2 14.31 -16.43 42.53
N PHE A 3 14.62 -15.31 41.86
CA PHE A 3 14.13 -13.99 42.24
C PHE A 3 12.64 -13.87 41.89
N LYS A 4 11.80 -13.84 42.93
CA LYS A 4 10.35 -13.65 42.82
C LYS A 4 10.05 -12.16 42.95
N PHE A 5 9.99 -11.43 41.82
CA PHE A 5 9.48 -10.07 41.81
C PHE A 5 7.98 -10.08 42.14
N ARG A 6 7.63 -9.75 43.39
CA ARG A 6 6.25 -9.41 43.77
C ARG A 6 6.07 -7.90 43.58
N PRO A 7 5.24 -7.43 42.63
CA PRO A 7 4.92 -6.01 42.57
C PRO A 7 4.09 -5.66 43.80
N GLN A 8 4.70 -4.95 44.75
CA GLN A 8 4.02 -4.48 45.94
C GLN A 8 3.24 -3.22 45.60
N ILE A 9 1.98 -3.41 45.21
CA ILE A 9 1.05 -2.33 44.91
C ILE A 9 0.75 -1.61 46.24
N ARG A 10 1.28 -0.40 46.42
CA ARG A 10 1.00 0.44 47.59
C ARG A 10 -0.42 1.01 47.45
N ILE A 11 -1.38 0.39 48.11
CA ILE A 11 -2.76 0.88 48.15
C ILE A 11 -2.85 2.03 49.17
N PRO A 12 -3.37 3.21 48.80
CA PRO A 12 -3.53 4.33 49.74
C PRO A 12 -4.47 3.94 50.89
N ARG A 13 -4.08 4.32 52.11
CA ARG A 13 -4.82 4.01 53.33
C ARG A 13 -5.99 4.97 53.60
N SER A 14 -6.01 6.16 53.01
CA SER A 14 -7.08 7.15 53.19
C SER A 14 -8.27 6.91 52.25
N LEU A 15 -9.49 7.27 52.69
CA LEU A 15 -10.71 7.21 51.87
C LEU A 15 -10.59 8.04 50.58
N LEU A 16 -10.03 9.24 50.69
CA LEU A 16 -9.76 10.14 49.57
C LEU A 16 -8.82 9.49 48.55
N GLY A 17 -7.71 8.88 49.01
CA GLY A 17 -6.76 8.21 48.13
C GLY A 17 -7.35 6.98 47.42
N ARG A 18 -8.25 6.23 48.08
CA ARG A 18 -8.97 5.12 47.44
C ARG A 18 -9.94 5.61 46.37
N MET A 19 -10.67 6.70 46.63
CA MET A 19 -11.56 7.30 45.63
C MET A 19 -10.78 7.81 44.42
N LEU A 20 -9.68 8.55 44.63
CA LEU A 20 -8.82 9.02 43.53
C LEU A 20 -8.24 7.86 42.73
N LEU A 21 -7.78 6.79 43.38
CA LEU A 21 -7.25 5.62 42.70
C LEU A 21 -8.31 4.93 41.85
N LEU A 22 -9.55 4.80 42.36
CA LEU A 22 -10.67 4.22 41.59
C LEU A 22 -11.03 5.09 40.39
N THR A 23 -11.11 6.41 40.55
CA THR A 23 -11.38 7.35 39.44
C THR A 23 -10.29 7.27 38.38
N LEU A 24 -9.02 7.21 38.80
CA LEU A 24 -7.89 7.09 37.89
C LEU A 24 -7.92 5.78 37.10
N LEU A 25 -8.19 4.66 37.79
CA LEU A 25 -8.34 3.36 37.15
C LEU A 25 -9.49 3.39 36.13
N ALA A 26 -10.62 4.00 36.48
CA ALA A 26 -11.76 4.14 35.59
C ALA A 26 -11.42 4.97 34.34
N ILE A 27 -10.72 6.11 34.50
CA ILE A 27 -10.27 6.96 33.39
C ILE A 27 -9.27 6.20 32.49
N LEU A 28 -8.29 5.52 33.09
CA LEU A 28 -7.27 4.78 32.34
C LEU A 28 -7.89 3.64 31.52
N LEU A 29 -8.84 2.90 32.12
CA LEU A 29 -9.60 1.86 31.41
C LEU A 29 -10.42 2.46 30.27
N ALA A 30 -11.14 3.56 30.51
CA ALA A 30 -11.93 4.23 29.48
C ALA A 30 -11.04 4.73 28.32
N GLN A 31 -9.89 5.32 28.62
CA GLN A 31 -8.95 5.82 27.62
C GLN A 31 -8.33 4.68 26.80
N THR A 32 -7.96 3.58 27.46
CA THR A 32 -7.38 2.41 26.78
C THR A 32 -8.40 1.78 25.85
N LEU A 33 -9.64 1.61 26.30
CA LEU A 33 -10.71 1.06 25.48
C LEU A 33 -11.05 1.96 24.29
N SER A 34 -11.18 3.27 24.52
CA SER A 34 -11.42 4.25 23.46
C SER A 34 -10.30 4.25 22.43
N SER A 35 -9.03 4.23 22.87
CA SER A 35 -7.86 4.18 21.98
C SER A 35 -7.81 2.91 21.15
N ALA A 36 -8.16 1.76 21.73
CA ALA A 36 -8.19 0.48 21.03
C ALA A 36 -9.29 0.44 19.96
N ILE A 37 -10.48 0.96 20.25
CA ILE A 37 -11.59 1.05 19.29
C ILE A 37 -11.19 1.97 18.13
N TRP A 38 -10.64 3.15 18.42
CA TRP A 38 -10.21 4.09 17.39
C TRP A 38 -9.12 3.51 16.48
N LEU A 39 -8.14 2.81 17.05
CA LEU A 39 -7.07 2.16 16.28
C LEU A 39 -7.63 1.08 15.33
N SER A 40 -8.58 0.28 15.81
CA SER A 40 -9.25 -0.72 14.98
C SER A 40 -10.01 -0.07 13.82
N GLN A 41 -10.73 1.02 14.10
CA GLN A 41 -11.45 1.78 13.07
C GLN A 41 -10.50 2.36 12.04
N LEU A 42 -9.40 2.99 12.47
CA LEU A 42 -8.39 3.57 11.59
C LEU A 42 -7.81 2.53 10.63
N ARG A 43 -7.44 1.35 11.14
CA ARG A 43 -6.90 0.26 10.30
C ARG A 43 -7.89 -0.19 9.25
N THR A 44 -9.17 -0.32 9.62
CA THR A 44 -10.24 -0.68 8.68
C THR A 44 -10.40 0.38 7.59
N THR A 45 -10.49 1.66 7.98
CA THR A 45 -10.61 2.77 7.02
C THR A 45 -9.39 2.88 6.09
N GLN A 46 -8.17 2.65 6.59
CA GLN A 46 -6.97 2.62 5.76
C GLN A 46 -7.01 1.48 4.73
N LEU A 47 -7.49 0.29 5.10
CA LEU A 47 -7.65 -0.83 4.17
C LEU A 47 -8.72 -0.57 3.11
N GLU A 48 -9.85 0.03 3.49
CA GLU A 48 -10.91 0.42 2.54
C GLU A 48 -10.42 1.49 1.56
N GLY A 49 -9.70 2.50 2.06
CA GLY A 49 -9.09 3.54 1.25
C GLY A 49 -8.03 3.01 0.30
N LEU A 50 -7.22 2.04 0.76
CA LEU A 50 -6.25 1.31 -0.06
C LEU A 50 -6.95 0.58 -1.21
N VAL A 51 -7.97 -0.21 -0.91
CA VAL A 51 -8.73 -0.98 -1.91
C VAL A 51 -9.43 -0.05 -2.90
N THR A 52 -10.01 1.05 -2.43
CA THR A 52 -10.65 2.05 -3.29
C THR A 52 -9.63 2.69 -4.24
N SER A 53 -8.46 3.06 -3.73
CA SER A 53 -7.37 3.62 -4.55
C SER A 53 -6.86 2.62 -5.58
N ALA A 54 -6.72 1.34 -5.19
CA ALA A 54 -6.36 0.25 -6.09
C ALA A 54 -7.41 0.05 -7.20
N ARG A 55 -8.70 0.12 -6.88
CA ARG A 55 -9.78 0.05 -7.88
C ARG A 55 -9.73 1.21 -8.86
N SER A 56 -9.55 2.44 -8.38
CA SER A 56 -9.40 3.61 -9.25
C SER A 56 -8.22 3.47 -10.21
N LEU A 57 -7.08 2.97 -9.72
CA LEU A 57 -5.92 2.67 -10.55
C LEU A 57 -6.23 1.57 -11.58
N ALA A 58 -6.91 0.49 -11.18
CA ALA A 58 -7.33 -0.57 -12.09
C ALA A 58 -8.32 -0.07 -13.16
N TYR A 59 -9.25 0.83 -12.82
CA TYR A 59 -10.13 1.45 -13.82
C TYR A 59 -9.35 2.29 -14.84
N SER A 60 -8.32 3.02 -14.40
CA SER A 60 -7.44 3.77 -15.30
C SER A 60 -6.61 2.85 -16.21
N MET A 61 -6.11 1.74 -15.67
CA MET A 61 -5.45 0.69 -16.47
C MET A 61 -6.41 0.12 -17.51
N ASN A 62 -7.63 -0.22 -17.11
CA ASN A 62 -8.64 -0.78 -17.99
C ASN A 62 -9.03 0.18 -19.13
N ALA A 63 -9.16 1.48 -18.85
CA ALA A 63 -9.40 2.49 -19.88
C ALA A 63 -8.26 2.51 -20.90
N THR A 64 -7.01 2.41 -20.42
CA THR A 64 -5.81 2.33 -21.27
C THR A 64 -5.81 1.07 -22.13
N VAL A 65 -6.09 -0.09 -21.52
CA VAL A 65 -6.17 -1.38 -22.23
C VAL A 65 -7.23 -1.33 -23.32
N THR A 66 -8.43 -0.87 -22.98
CA THR A 66 -9.55 -0.74 -23.92
C THR A 66 -9.22 0.19 -25.07
N TYR A 67 -8.59 1.34 -24.78
CA TYR A 67 -8.14 2.28 -25.81
C TYR A 67 -7.08 1.68 -26.72
N LEU A 68 -6.08 0.98 -26.18
CA LEU A 68 -5.05 0.32 -27.00
C LEU A 68 -5.63 -0.83 -27.85
N ARG A 69 -6.61 -1.58 -27.32
CA ARG A 69 -7.33 -2.63 -28.08
C ARG A 69 -8.10 -2.05 -29.27
N SER A 70 -8.69 -0.86 -29.13
CA SER A 70 -9.48 -0.25 -30.20
C SER A 70 -8.61 0.37 -31.31
N LEU A 71 -7.32 0.60 -31.06
CA LEU A 71 -6.40 1.12 -32.06
C LEU A 71 -5.94 0.05 -33.06
N PRO A 72 -5.78 0.41 -34.35
CA PRO A 72 -5.13 -0.47 -35.32
C PRO A 72 -3.67 -0.74 -34.92
N LEU A 73 -3.19 -1.96 -35.20
CA LEU A 73 -1.87 -2.45 -34.78
C LEU A 73 -0.73 -1.48 -35.10
N ALA A 74 -0.77 -0.85 -36.28
CA ALA A 74 0.27 0.07 -36.75
C ALA A 74 0.42 1.35 -35.88
N TYR A 75 -0.63 1.77 -35.17
CA TYR A 75 -0.63 3.02 -34.40
C TYR A 75 -0.31 2.83 -32.91
N ARG A 76 -0.39 1.60 -32.38
CA ARG A 76 -0.19 1.34 -30.95
C ARG A 76 1.20 1.77 -30.44
N PRO A 77 2.32 1.47 -31.14
CA PRO A 77 3.64 1.89 -30.67
C PRO A 77 3.80 3.41 -30.62
N MET A 78 3.22 4.13 -31.60
CA MET A 78 3.25 5.58 -31.67
C MET A 78 2.47 6.22 -30.51
N VAL A 79 1.26 5.74 -30.25
CA VAL A 79 0.43 6.24 -29.14
C VAL A 79 1.08 5.95 -27.79
N LEU A 80 1.70 4.78 -27.63
CA LEU A 80 2.46 4.45 -26.43
C LEU A 80 3.68 5.35 -26.24
N ASP A 81 4.37 5.71 -27.32
CA ASP A 81 5.47 6.68 -27.26
C ASP A 81 4.97 8.08 -26.91
N GLN A 82 3.80 8.48 -27.43
CA GLN A 82 3.16 9.74 -27.10
C GLN A 82 2.72 9.78 -25.63
N MET A 83 2.06 8.74 -25.12
CA MET A 83 1.65 8.66 -23.71
C MET A 83 2.86 8.74 -22.77
N ARG A 84 3.96 8.08 -23.13
CA ARG A 84 5.22 8.14 -22.37
C ARG A 84 5.89 9.51 -22.43
N SER A 85 5.93 10.15 -23.60
CA SER A 85 6.58 11.46 -23.78
C SER A 85 5.76 12.64 -23.23
N MET A 86 4.43 12.50 -23.14
CA MET A 86 3.55 13.52 -22.55
C MET A 86 3.69 13.66 -21.03
N GLY A 87 4.33 12.70 -20.33
CA GLY A 87 4.65 12.83 -18.91
C GLY A 87 3.45 12.89 -17.94
N GLY A 88 2.27 12.49 -18.39
CA GLY A 88 1.01 12.61 -17.62
C GLY A 88 0.49 11.31 -17.00
N THR A 89 1.09 10.15 -17.31
CA THR A 89 0.61 8.84 -16.84
C THR A 89 1.44 8.35 -15.67
N ARG A 90 0.79 8.03 -14.54
CA ARG A 90 1.44 7.49 -13.32
C ARG A 90 1.84 6.02 -13.42
N PHE A 91 1.94 5.51 -14.65
CA PHE A 91 2.25 4.12 -14.93
C PHE A 91 3.01 4.04 -16.25
N PHE A 92 3.96 3.11 -16.29
CA PHE A 92 4.70 2.73 -17.46
C PHE A 92 3.90 1.70 -18.26
N VAL A 93 3.83 1.85 -19.58
CA VAL A 93 3.15 0.91 -20.47
C VAL A 93 4.09 0.50 -21.60
N SER A 94 4.16 -0.79 -21.89
CA SER A 94 4.85 -1.32 -23.08
C SER A 94 4.09 -2.50 -23.69
N LEU A 95 4.41 -2.81 -24.95
CA LEU A 95 4.00 -4.04 -25.61
C LEU A 95 5.20 -4.98 -25.65
N ASN A 96 4.96 -6.23 -25.28
CA ASN A 96 5.93 -7.31 -25.26
C ASN A 96 5.38 -8.49 -26.08
N ASP A 97 6.27 -9.39 -26.50
CA ASP A 97 5.92 -10.57 -27.28
C ASP A 97 5.62 -11.77 -26.37
N LYS A 98 6.04 -11.66 -25.10
CA LYS A 98 5.91 -12.67 -24.04
C LYS A 98 5.78 -12.00 -22.67
N PRO A 99 5.21 -12.69 -21.67
CA PRO A 99 5.26 -12.20 -20.30
C PRO A 99 6.71 -12.17 -19.79
N LEU A 100 6.99 -11.19 -18.94
CA LEU A 100 8.27 -11.05 -18.27
C LEU A 100 8.22 -11.75 -16.91
N GLU A 101 9.18 -12.64 -16.67
CA GLU A 101 9.35 -13.32 -15.40
C GLU A 101 10.18 -12.47 -14.44
N MET A 102 9.67 -12.27 -13.23
CA MET A 102 10.31 -11.48 -12.18
C MET A 102 10.08 -12.10 -10.80
N PRO A 103 11.03 -11.94 -9.86
CA PRO A 103 10.81 -12.26 -8.46
C PRO A 103 9.63 -11.48 -7.88
N VAL A 104 8.60 -12.20 -7.42
CA VAL A 104 7.45 -11.60 -6.77
C VAL A 104 7.74 -11.30 -5.30
N LEU A 105 7.25 -10.17 -4.82
CA LEU A 105 7.34 -9.81 -3.41
C LEU A 105 6.43 -10.71 -2.55
N GLN A 106 6.86 -10.97 -1.32
CA GLN A 106 6.07 -11.76 -0.39
C GLN A 106 4.69 -11.12 -0.14
N PRO A 107 3.62 -11.94 -0.11
CA PRO A 107 2.26 -11.43 -0.04
C PRO A 107 1.90 -11.04 1.40
N THR A 108 1.67 -9.75 1.64
CA THR A 108 1.08 -9.22 2.88
C THR A 108 -0.43 -9.07 2.73
N GLN A 109 -1.16 -8.83 3.83
CA GLN A 109 -2.62 -8.60 3.77
C GLN A 109 -2.97 -7.43 2.83
N ARG A 110 -2.26 -6.30 2.96
CA ARG A 110 -2.42 -5.11 2.10
C ARG A 110 -2.14 -5.44 0.63
N LYS A 111 -1.03 -6.12 0.34
CA LYS A 111 -0.69 -6.55 -1.04
C LYS A 111 -1.77 -7.45 -1.63
N LYS A 112 -2.22 -8.47 -0.90
CA LYS A 112 -3.29 -9.37 -1.35
C LYS A 112 -4.60 -8.62 -1.65
N ALA A 113 -4.98 -7.68 -0.79
CA ALA A 113 -6.18 -6.86 -0.98
C ALA A 113 -6.10 -6.04 -2.28
N VAL A 114 -4.94 -5.43 -2.55
CA VAL A 114 -4.72 -4.69 -3.80
C VAL A 114 -4.73 -5.61 -5.02
N LEU A 115 -3.98 -6.72 -4.98
CA LEU A 115 -3.93 -7.67 -6.09
C LEU A 115 -5.33 -8.19 -6.44
N SER A 116 -6.12 -8.55 -5.42
CA SER A 116 -7.50 -9.01 -5.61
C SER A 116 -8.41 -7.92 -6.17
N ALA A 117 -8.30 -6.68 -5.69
CA ALA A 117 -9.12 -5.57 -6.18
C ALA A 117 -8.82 -5.25 -7.65
N VAL A 118 -7.54 -5.26 -8.04
CA VAL A 118 -7.10 -4.99 -9.41
C VAL A 118 -7.49 -6.14 -10.33
N ASP A 119 -7.22 -7.39 -9.94
CA ASP A 119 -7.61 -8.58 -10.72
C ASP A 119 -9.13 -8.60 -10.97
N GLN A 120 -9.93 -8.33 -9.95
CA GLN A 120 -11.40 -8.29 -10.07
C GLN A 120 -11.86 -7.23 -11.08
N VAL A 121 -11.36 -5.99 -10.98
CA VAL A 121 -11.76 -4.90 -11.89
C VAL A 121 -11.38 -5.21 -13.33
N LEU A 122 -10.17 -5.72 -13.55
CA LEU A 122 -9.68 -6.03 -14.89
C LEU A 122 -10.44 -7.22 -15.50
N ARG A 123 -10.68 -8.31 -14.76
CA ARG A 123 -11.47 -9.45 -15.25
C ARG A 123 -12.92 -9.07 -15.55
N GLN A 124 -13.51 -8.20 -14.73
CA GLN A 124 -14.88 -7.73 -14.96
C GLN A 124 -15.02 -7.00 -16.30
N SER A 125 -13.99 -6.27 -16.74
CA SER A 125 -14.04 -5.53 -18.00
C SER A 125 -13.46 -6.26 -19.20
N LEU A 126 -12.44 -7.10 -19.01
CA LEU A 126 -11.70 -7.76 -20.09
C LEU A 126 -12.19 -9.19 -20.38
N GLY A 127 -13.02 -9.75 -19.49
CA GLY A 127 -13.48 -11.13 -19.51
C GLY A 127 -12.79 -11.99 -18.45
N ALA A 128 -13.51 -12.98 -17.90
CA ALA A 128 -12.99 -13.85 -16.84
C ALA A 128 -11.82 -14.71 -17.31
N ASP A 129 -11.84 -15.13 -18.58
CA ASP A 129 -10.87 -16.04 -19.20
C ASP A 129 -9.64 -15.32 -19.80
N VAL A 130 -9.49 -14.01 -19.55
CA VAL A 130 -8.31 -13.27 -20.01
C VAL A 130 -7.05 -13.82 -19.32
N ASP A 131 -6.04 -14.14 -20.13
CA ASP A 131 -4.71 -14.47 -19.61
C ASP A 131 -4.05 -13.20 -19.08
N MET A 132 -3.98 -13.12 -17.76
CA MET A 132 -3.56 -11.94 -17.03
C MET A 132 -2.85 -12.34 -15.75
N THR A 133 -1.77 -11.63 -15.45
CA THR A 133 -1.04 -11.73 -14.19
C THR A 133 -0.92 -10.35 -13.54
N VAL A 134 -1.25 -10.27 -12.25
CA VAL A 134 -1.10 -9.06 -11.42
C VAL A 134 -0.20 -9.41 -10.24
N GLN A 135 0.94 -8.73 -10.10
CA GLN A 135 1.96 -9.06 -9.11
C GLN A 135 2.65 -7.81 -8.58
N PHE A 136 3.21 -7.92 -7.37
CA PHE A 136 4.11 -6.90 -6.82
C PHE A 136 5.56 -7.32 -7.00
N VAL A 137 6.38 -6.41 -7.53
CA VAL A 137 7.81 -6.63 -7.78
C VAL A 137 8.61 -5.53 -7.10
N SER A 138 9.83 -5.85 -6.64
CA SER A 138 10.75 -4.84 -6.12
C SER A 138 11.24 -3.94 -7.27
N PRO A 139 11.42 -2.62 -7.06
CA PRO A 139 12.03 -1.74 -8.07
C PRO A 139 13.36 -2.27 -8.64
N ARG A 140 14.17 -2.96 -7.82
CA ARG A 140 15.48 -3.52 -8.21
C ARG A 140 15.37 -4.73 -9.15
N ASP A 141 14.29 -5.49 -9.01
CA ASP A 141 14.03 -6.71 -9.78
C ASP A 141 13.11 -6.45 -10.98
N LEU A 142 12.65 -5.20 -11.13
CA LEU A 142 11.74 -4.81 -12.19
C LEU A 142 12.43 -4.90 -13.56
N ARG A 143 11.83 -5.70 -14.44
CA ARG A 143 12.26 -5.89 -15.82
C ARG A 143 11.25 -5.24 -16.76
N ILE A 144 11.76 -4.63 -17.81
CA ILE A 144 10.97 -3.86 -18.77
C ILE A 144 11.40 -4.24 -20.19
N PHE A 145 10.45 -4.18 -21.13
CA PHE A 145 10.60 -4.59 -22.54
C PHE A 145 10.96 -6.07 -22.74
N ASN A 146 10.85 -6.53 -23.99
CA ASN A 146 11.20 -7.91 -24.38
C ASN A 146 12.62 -8.34 -24.03
N ALA A 147 13.57 -7.38 -24.03
CA ALA A 147 14.96 -7.63 -23.65
C ALA A 147 15.16 -7.84 -22.14
N GLY A 148 14.14 -7.55 -21.32
CA GLY A 148 14.22 -7.67 -19.86
C GLY A 148 15.20 -6.67 -19.25
N MET A 149 15.32 -5.48 -19.83
CA MET A 149 16.18 -4.40 -19.33
C MET A 149 15.72 -3.96 -17.95
N ARG A 150 16.67 -3.56 -17.11
CA ARG A 150 16.35 -3.03 -15.78
C ARG A 150 15.81 -1.61 -15.88
N LEU A 151 15.07 -1.18 -14.87
CA LEU A 151 14.57 0.21 -14.80
C LEU A 151 15.70 1.25 -14.92
N GLU A 152 16.87 0.96 -14.36
CA GLU A 152 18.07 1.82 -14.36
C GLU A 152 18.68 2.02 -15.76
N GLU A 153 18.41 1.10 -16.69
CA GLU A 153 18.92 1.12 -18.07
C GLU A 153 18.02 1.94 -19.00
N LEU A 154 16.87 2.42 -18.51
CA LEU A 154 15.98 3.27 -19.30
C LEU A 154 16.57 4.66 -19.52
N PRO A 155 16.29 5.30 -20.67
CA PRO A 155 16.50 6.74 -20.85
C PRO A 155 15.95 7.53 -19.67
N ARG A 156 16.72 8.51 -19.17
CA ARG A 156 16.37 9.29 -17.97
C ARG A 156 14.99 9.95 -18.08
N SER A 157 14.59 10.36 -19.29
CA SER A 157 13.29 10.92 -19.62
C SER A 157 12.12 9.95 -19.45
N TRP A 158 12.36 8.65 -19.23
CA TRP A 158 11.32 7.64 -19.03
C TRP A 158 11.32 7.11 -17.59
N ALA A 159 12.49 6.97 -16.97
CA ALA A 159 12.63 6.54 -15.58
C ALA A 159 12.07 7.55 -14.57
N HIS A 160 12.16 8.86 -14.87
CA HIS A 160 11.76 9.93 -13.94
C HIS A 160 10.24 10.15 -13.79
N PHE A 161 9.39 9.57 -14.64
CA PHE A 161 7.97 9.91 -14.66
C PHE A 161 7.02 8.78 -14.25
N ALA A 162 7.48 7.52 -14.28
CA ALA A 162 6.59 6.38 -14.02
C ALA A 162 6.89 5.64 -12.71
N LEU A 163 8.14 5.64 -12.22
CA LEU A 163 8.58 4.70 -11.16
C LEU A 163 9.70 5.25 -10.25
N THR A 164 9.98 6.55 -10.31
CA THR A 164 10.94 7.23 -9.43
C THR A 164 10.34 7.37 -8.04
N LEU A 165 11.03 6.88 -7.00
CA LEU A 165 10.87 7.31 -5.60
C LEU A 165 12.00 6.72 -4.74
N GLU A 166 13.23 7.13 -5.03
CA GLU A 166 14.28 7.15 -4.01
C GLU A 166 13.90 8.22 -2.98
N PRO A 167 14.02 7.95 -1.66
CA PRO A 167 14.71 6.81 -1.04
C PRO A 167 13.82 5.60 -0.66
N VAL A 168 12.51 5.69 -0.83
CA VAL A 168 11.54 4.76 -0.20
C VAL A 168 11.43 3.41 -0.94
N ASN A 169 11.80 3.34 -2.22
CA ASN A 169 11.78 2.12 -3.05
C ASN A 169 10.46 1.32 -2.94
N PRO A 170 9.31 1.94 -3.23
CA PRO A 170 8.00 1.32 -3.04
C PRO A 170 7.79 0.08 -3.94
N PRO A 171 6.93 -0.87 -3.54
CA PRO A 171 6.56 -2.00 -4.38
C PRO A 171 5.92 -1.53 -5.69
N VAL A 172 6.34 -2.12 -6.81
CA VAL A 172 5.76 -1.82 -8.13
C VAL A 172 4.67 -2.85 -8.42
N LEU A 173 3.46 -2.36 -8.69
CA LEU A 173 2.36 -3.18 -9.19
C LEU A 173 2.56 -3.40 -10.69
N VAL A 174 2.83 -4.65 -11.05
CA VAL A 174 3.01 -5.09 -12.42
C VAL A 174 1.79 -5.89 -12.86
N THR A 175 1.21 -5.46 -13.97
CA THR A 175 0.07 -6.10 -14.63
C THR A 175 0.48 -6.48 -16.05
N GLN A 176 0.36 -7.76 -16.38
CA GLN A 176 0.65 -8.30 -17.71
C GLN A 176 -0.63 -8.92 -18.26
N ILE A 177 -1.09 -8.46 -19.42
CA ILE A 177 -2.37 -8.87 -20.02
C ILE A 177 -2.11 -9.32 -21.44
N GLN A 178 -2.54 -10.53 -21.79
CA GLN A 178 -2.51 -10.97 -23.17
C GLN A 178 -3.62 -10.27 -23.97
N MET A 179 -3.24 -9.61 -25.06
CA MET A 179 -4.14 -8.87 -25.95
C MET A 179 -4.49 -9.71 -27.18
N ALA A 180 -3.48 -10.39 -27.72
CA ALA A 180 -3.56 -11.33 -28.83
C ALA A 180 -2.42 -12.37 -28.68
N PRO A 181 -2.44 -13.48 -29.45
CA PRO A 181 -1.33 -14.42 -29.45
C PRO A 181 -0.01 -13.72 -29.81
N GLY A 182 0.97 -13.79 -28.90
CA GLY A 182 2.26 -13.10 -29.07
C GLY A 182 2.22 -11.59 -28.83
N GLU A 183 1.14 -11.04 -28.27
CA GLU A 183 1.03 -9.63 -27.91
C GLU A 183 0.57 -9.47 -26.45
N TRP A 184 1.51 -9.02 -25.61
CA TRP A 184 1.33 -8.81 -24.19
C TRP A 184 1.42 -7.34 -23.85
N LEU A 185 0.36 -6.80 -23.25
CA LEU A 185 0.37 -5.48 -22.67
C LEU A 185 0.97 -5.54 -21.27
N TYR A 186 2.05 -4.80 -21.08
CA TYR A 186 2.75 -4.68 -19.82
C TYR A 186 2.48 -3.31 -19.21
N ILE A 187 2.00 -3.29 -17.96
CA ILE A 187 1.74 -2.06 -17.21
C ILE A 187 2.46 -2.18 -15.86
N ALA A 188 3.32 -1.21 -15.55
CA ALA A 188 3.97 -1.08 -14.25
C ALA A 188 3.57 0.24 -13.60
N SER A 189 3.10 0.20 -12.35
CA SER A 189 2.59 1.38 -11.66
C SER A 189 2.94 1.37 -10.18
N LEU A 190 2.98 2.56 -9.59
CA LEU A 190 2.99 2.72 -8.14
C LEU A 190 1.56 2.97 -7.65
N LEU A 191 1.27 2.55 -6.43
CA LEU A 191 0.04 2.99 -5.77
C LEU A 191 0.11 4.49 -5.48
N PRO A 192 -1.03 5.20 -5.51
CA PRO A 192 -1.05 6.60 -5.14
C PRO A 192 -0.77 6.77 -3.64
N GLU A 193 -0.16 7.89 -3.28
CA GLU A 193 -0.07 8.36 -1.89
C GLU A 193 -1.45 8.37 -1.22
N PRO A 194 -1.57 8.02 0.07
CA PRO A 194 -0.51 7.65 1.03
C PRO A 194 -0.13 6.16 1.03
N TYR A 195 -0.52 5.39 0.00
CA TYR A 195 -0.44 3.92 0.03
C TYR A 195 0.79 3.33 -0.69
N THR A 196 1.76 4.18 -1.06
CA THR A 196 2.96 3.80 -1.84
C THR A 196 3.81 2.72 -1.19
N SER A 197 4.03 2.78 0.13
CA SER A 197 4.87 1.81 0.85
C SER A 197 4.22 0.44 1.02
N LEU A 198 2.88 0.37 1.03
CA LEU A 198 2.08 -0.82 1.37
C LEU A 198 2.38 -1.46 2.73
N GLU A 199 3.25 -0.86 3.53
CA GLU A 199 3.57 -1.31 4.88
C GLU A 199 2.54 -0.78 5.86
N GLU A 200 2.36 -1.48 6.98
CA GLU A 200 1.54 -0.95 8.08
C GLU A 200 2.29 0.22 8.71
N GLU A 201 1.80 1.44 8.49
CA GLU A 201 2.19 2.57 9.32
C GLU A 201 1.85 2.20 10.76
N GLY A 202 2.87 2.23 11.63
CA GLY A 202 2.71 1.92 13.05
C GLY A 202 1.73 2.88 13.74
N LEU A 203 1.64 2.77 15.07
CA LEU A 203 0.82 3.69 15.85
C LEU A 203 1.17 5.15 15.50
N PRO A 204 0.20 6.01 15.15
CA PRO A 204 0.46 7.40 14.83
C PRO A 204 1.23 8.06 15.98
N ALA A 205 2.30 8.79 15.68
CA ALA A 205 3.13 9.44 16.71
C ALA A 205 2.31 10.35 17.64
N VAL A 206 1.27 10.98 17.11
CA VAL A 206 0.30 11.78 17.88
C VAL A 206 -0.39 10.96 18.97
N GLN A 207 -0.71 9.70 18.70
CA GLN A 207 -1.36 8.83 19.69
C GLN A 207 -0.40 8.35 20.77
N LEU A 208 0.86 8.09 20.42
CA LEU A 208 1.92 7.84 21.41
C LEU A 208 2.08 9.05 22.34
N TRP A 209 2.07 10.27 21.80
CA TRP A 209 2.08 11.49 22.59
C TRP A 209 0.84 11.65 23.45
N PHE A 210 -0.35 11.33 22.94
CA PHE A 210 -1.58 11.38 23.72
C PHE A 210 -1.56 10.40 24.89
N ILE A 211 -1.11 9.16 24.66
CA ILE A 211 -0.95 8.14 25.71
C ILE A 211 0.11 8.58 26.72
N ALA A 212 1.24 9.12 26.26
CA ALA A 212 2.32 9.59 27.13
C ALA A 212 1.86 10.79 27.98
N LEU A 213 1.23 11.78 27.36
CA LEU A 213 0.77 13.00 28.04
C LEU A 213 -0.36 12.68 29.03
N SER A 214 -1.32 11.83 28.66
CA SER A 214 -2.36 11.40 29.60
C SER A 214 -1.77 10.60 30.76
N SER A 215 -0.79 9.72 30.49
CA SER A 215 -0.10 8.95 31.53
C SER A 215 0.67 9.87 32.48
N ILE A 216 1.35 10.90 31.96
CA ILE A 216 2.03 11.92 32.78
C ILE A 216 1.01 12.73 33.60
N PHE A 217 -0.10 13.14 32.99
CA PHE A 217 -1.17 13.87 33.68
C PHE A 217 -1.79 13.05 34.81
N LEU A 218 -2.01 11.75 34.57
CA LEU A 218 -2.50 10.80 35.57
C LEU A 218 -1.47 10.59 36.70
N LEU A 219 -0.18 10.51 36.37
CA LEU A 219 0.90 10.39 37.36
C LEU A 219 1.04 11.67 38.22
N LEU A 220 0.86 12.86 37.63
CA LEU A 220 0.85 14.13 38.37
C LEU A 220 -0.31 14.21 39.38
N PHE A 221 -1.47 13.65 39.06
CA PHE A 221 -2.62 13.60 39.97
C PHE A 221 -2.48 12.57 41.09
N ILE A 222 -1.59 11.57 40.94
CA ILE A 222 -1.28 10.56 41.97
C ILE A 222 -0.34 11.13 43.06
N GLY A 223 0.29 12.28 42.81
CA GLY A 223 1.31 12.88 43.69
C GLY A 223 2.66 12.19 43.46
N LEU A 224 3.64 12.88 42.89
CA LEU A 224 4.64 13.55 43.73
C LEU A 224 4.08 14.20 45.00
#